data_AF-A0A1Y3TPP6-F1
#
_entry.id   AF-A0A1Y3TPP6-F1
#
_cell.length_a   1.000
_cell.length_b   1.000
_cell.length_c   1.000
_cell.angle_alpha   90.00
_cell.angle_beta   90.00
_cell.angle_gamma   90.00
#
_symmetry.space_group_name_H-M   'P 1'
#
loop_
_entity.id
_entity.type
_entity.pdbx_description
1 polymer ?
#
loop_
_entity_poly.entity_id
_entity_poly.type
_entity_poly.pdbx_seq_one_letter_code
_entity_poly.pdbx_strand_id
1 'polypeptide(L)'
;MTCMKKLTALLVSAALALSLLAGCGGSKALSQVIADLLSGQYNNVTVEVDPDLTAALKKAAAAGDTQEEVLAALVENLNLSGGSITFSNLGDGQQGQHGVTLTFQPGSDPDAAARSAFTEWNRVFSSLPDDGSYRAHVSMIEAEGGYYIAVDVEVLKAGSHDKDEPDPDYVIQGNTYIVYTAAGLRAWAEAAKANPSTNCTLARNIDLENQPWTPVGDVNNAYTGTFDGGKHTISGLKVDSSAQVAGLFGRIGEKGTVQALTLATPDVKSTYTNTSGYAGAVVGLNEGAIENCHVTGGSISGNIAGGVVGINRRDGSVIGCSSSAKVNGTGSYTSAGGVVGYNLSTVTGCSSTGTVTGDIAGGVVGCNDTRTVTACYFTGTVNGNATGGVVGSNTNAGEVTACYATGSVTATGGSAGGVVGVNSGSNFTGTITACYWSGTVDGDKGVGDADDDDDLTGKATKVDGSTTWETAVEAMNSALEDKNSDWRYTFTGSLPTLTKN
;
A
#
# COMPACT_ATOMS: atom_id res chain seq x y z
N MET A 1 -59.90 -16.94 15.59
CA MET A 1 -59.93 -15.68 14.79
C MET A 1 -58.72 -14.76 15.00
N THR A 2 -57.76 -15.11 15.85
CA THR A 2 -56.39 -14.57 15.92
C THR A 2 -55.41 -15.28 14.97
N CYS A 3 -55.90 -16.32 14.28
CA CYS A 3 -55.11 -17.37 13.63
C CYS A 3 -54.70 -17.04 12.17
N MET A 4 -55.37 -16.09 11.52
CA MET A 4 -55.01 -15.60 10.18
C MET A 4 -53.84 -14.59 10.23
N LYS A 5 -53.54 -14.04 11.42
CA LYS A 5 -52.45 -13.08 11.66
C LYS A 5 -51.07 -13.76 11.82
N LYS A 6 -51.02 -15.05 12.18
CA LYS A 6 -49.80 -15.89 12.18
C LYS A 6 -49.33 -16.25 10.77
N LEU A 7 -50.25 -16.30 9.80
CA LEU A 7 -49.95 -16.49 8.38
C LEU A 7 -49.38 -15.20 7.75
N THR A 8 -49.78 -14.04 8.28
CA THR A 8 -49.33 -12.71 7.84
C THR A 8 -47.89 -12.42 8.26
N ALA A 9 -47.44 -12.82 9.45
CA ALA A 9 -46.05 -12.59 9.89
C ALA A 9 -45.03 -13.41 9.08
N LEU A 10 -45.41 -14.63 8.68
CA LEU A 10 -44.63 -15.50 7.78
C LEU A 10 -44.51 -14.91 6.36
N LEU A 11 -45.58 -14.27 5.86
CA LEU A 11 -45.60 -13.52 4.60
C LEU A 11 -44.82 -12.18 4.68
N VAL A 12 -44.67 -11.59 5.87
CA VAL A 12 -43.95 -10.33 6.10
C VAL A 12 -42.43 -10.52 6.08
N SER A 13 -41.90 -11.61 6.63
CA SER A 13 -40.47 -11.95 6.52
C SER A 13 -40.07 -12.26 5.07
N ALA A 14 -40.99 -12.88 4.33
CA ALA A 14 -40.87 -13.14 2.89
C ALA A 14 -40.90 -11.86 2.02
N ALA A 15 -41.65 -10.83 2.41
CA ALA A 15 -41.72 -9.58 1.64
C ALA A 15 -40.54 -8.62 1.90
N LEU A 16 -39.97 -8.61 3.12
CA LEU A 16 -38.90 -7.67 3.49
C LEU A 16 -37.54 -8.03 2.87
N ALA A 17 -37.26 -9.32 2.70
CA ALA A 17 -36.04 -9.82 2.05
C ALA A 17 -35.98 -9.50 0.54
N LEU A 18 -37.13 -9.18 -0.07
CA LEU A 18 -37.26 -8.96 -1.52
C LEU A 18 -37.31 -7.47 -1.95
N SER A 19 -37.54 -6.52 -1.03
CA SER A 19 -37.69 -5.09 -1.37
C SER A 19 -36.39 -4.28 -1.43
N LEU A 20 -35.22 -4.83 -1.10
CA LEU A 20 -33.93 -4.09 -1.15
C LEU A 20 -33.09 -4.40 -2.41
N LEU A 21 -33.53 -5.32 -3.26
CA LEU A 21 -32.89 -5.71 -4.52
C LEU A 21 -33.46 -5.01 -5.78
N ALA A 22 -34.43 -4.11 -5.66
CA ALA A 22 -35.01 -3.38 -6.82
C ALA A 22 -34.92 -1.86 -6.64
N GLY A 23 -33.83 -1.25 -7.10
CA GLY A 23 -33.71 0.20 -7.21
C GLY A 23 -34.59 0.77 -8.32
N CYS A 24 -35.66 1.49 -7.97
CA CYS A 24 -36.20 2.68 -8.67
C CYS A 24 -37.42 3.22 -7.90
N GLY A 25 -37.57 4.54 -7.82
CA GLY A 25 -38.52 5.21 -6.94
C GLY A 25 -40.02 5.03 -7.25
N GLY A 26 -40.87 5.44 -6.31
CA GLY A 26 -42.30 5.67 -6.55
C GLY A 26 -43.19 5.34 -5.34
N SER A 27 -43.94 6.33 -4.87
CA SER A 27 -44.81 6.33 -3.69
C SER A 27 -46.07 5.46 -3.79
N LYS A 28 -45.98 4.15 -3.50
CA LYS A 28 -47.17 3.26 -3.37
C LYS A 28 -47.31 2.70 -1.94
N ALA A 29 -48.56 2.50 -1.51
CA ALA A 29 -48.89 1.90 -0.21
C ALA A 29 -48.74 0.36 -0.23
N LEU A 30 -48.24 -0.20 0.88
CA LEU A 30 -47.93 -1.63 1.10
C LEU A 30 -49.06 -2.60 0.70
N SER A 31 -50.32 -2.19 0.87
CA SER A 31 -51.48 -3.00 0.50
C SER A 31 -51.63 -3.22 -1.02
N GLN A 32 -51.16 -2.28 -1.85
CA GLN A 32 -51.20 -2.41 -3.30
C GLN A 32 -50.09 -3.33 -3.81
N VAL A 33 -48.93 -3.33 -3.15
CA VAL A 33 -47.81 -4.24 -3.44
C VAL A 33 -48.19 -5.70 -3.17
N ILE A 34 -48.96 -5.94 -2.09
CA ILE A 34 -49.49 -7.26 -1.75
C ILE A 34 -50.54 -7.74 -2.79
N ALA A 35 -51.39 -6.83 -3.28
CA ALA A 35 -52.37 -7.14 -4.32
C ALA A 35 -51.71 -7.46 -5.67
N ASP A 36 -50.65 -6.72 -6.03
CA ASP A 36 -49.88 -6.93 -7.26
C ASP A 36 -49.12 -8.28 -7.21
N LEU A 37 -48.61 -8.69 -6.03
CA LEU A 37 -47.99 -9.99 -5.77
C LEU A 37 -48.97 -11.16 -5.93
N LEU A 38 -50.18 -11.05 -5.36
CA LEU A 38 -51.23 -12.06 -5.46
C LEU A 38 -51.83 -12.14 -6.87
N SER A 39 -51.66 -11.10 -7.69
CA SER A 39 -52.11 -11.06 -9.08
C SER A 39 -51.12 -11.66 -10.09
N GLY A 40 -49.95 -12.13 -9.63
CA GLY A 40 -48.96 -12.81 -10.48
C GLY A 40 -48.11 -11.86 -11.34
N GLN A 41 -47.87 -10.61 -10.91
CA GLN A 41 -47.00 -9.68 -11.64
C GLN A 41 -45.48 -9.96 -11.48
N TYR A 42 -45.07 -10.75 -10.49
CA TYR A 42 -43.66 -11.08 -10.22
C TYR A 42 -43.44 -12.59 -10.36
N ASN A 43 -43.04 -13.03 -11.55
CA ASN A 43 -42.96 -14.45 -11.93
C ASN A 43 -41.72 -15.20 -11.41
N ASN A 44 -40.93 -14.60 -10.52
CA ASN A 44 -39.56 -15.03 -10.20
C ASN A 44 -39.29 -15.20 -8.70
N VAL A 45 -40.33 -15.32 -7.86
CA VAL A 45 -40.18 -15.42 -6.39
C VAL A 45 -41.15 -16.46 -5.84
N THR A 46 -40.62 -17.56 -5.30
CA THR A 46 -41.41 -18.61 -4.63
C THR A 46 -40.93 -18.75 -3.19
N VAL A 47 -41.85 -18.65 -2.23
CA VAL A 47 -41.56 -18.83 -0.79
C VAL A 47 -42.23 -20.13 -0.37
N GLU A 48 -41.43 -21.18 -0.19
CA GLU A 48 -41.92 -22.48 0.28
C GLU A 48 -41.53 -22.68 1.74
N VAL A 49 -42.55 -22.80 2.59
CA VAL A 49 -42.42 -23.16 4.00
C VAL A 49 -42.38 -24.68 4.05
N ASP A 50 -41.28 -25.27 4.51
CA ASP A 50 -41.20 -26.72 4.66
C ASP A 50 -42.20 -27.17 5.76
N PRO A 51 -43.27 -27.89 5.39
CA PRO A 51 -44.27 -28.34 6.34
C PRO A 51 -43.72 -29.39 7.32
N ASP A 52 -42.71 -30.16 6.91
CA ASP A 52 -42.11 -31.24 7.67
C ASP A 52 -41.15 -30.67 8.72
N LEU A 53 -40.31 -29.68 8.37
CA LEU A 53 -39.49 -28.95 9.34
C LEU A 53 -40.35 -28.19 10.36
N THR A 54 -41.41 -27.54 9.88
CA THR A 54 -42.37 -26.85 10.75
C THR A 54 -43.05 -27.84 11.71
N ALA A 55 -43.42 -29.03 11.24
CA ALA A 55 -44.00 -30.08 12.06
C ALA A 55 -43.01 -30.66 13.08
N ALA A 56 -41.76 -30.89 12.66
CA ALA A 56 -40.69 -31.41 13.52
C ALA A 56 -40.37 -30.44 14.66
N LEU A 57 -40.25 -29.13 14.37
CA LEU A 57 -40.03 -28.14 15.44
C LEU A 57 -41.23 -28.06 16.40
N LYS A 58 -42.47 -28.11 15.91
CA LYS A 58 -43.66 -28.13 16.77
C LYS A 58 -43.66 -29.36 17.69
N LYS A 59 -43.26 -30.52 17.16
CA LYS A 59 -43.17 -31.77 17.91
C LYS A 59 -42.03 -31.74 18.93
N ALA A 60 -40.88 -31.18 18.56
CA ALA A 60 -39.72 -31.04 19.44
C ALA A 60 -39.97 -30.03 20.58
N ALA A 61 -40.58 -28.89 20.29
CA ALA A 61 -40.96 -27.89 21.29
C ALA A 61 -42.01 -28.41 22.29
N ALA A 62 -42.75 -29.45 21.93
CA ALA A 62 -43.71 -30.11 22.82
C ALA A 62 -43.10 -31.27 23.64
N ALA A 63 -41.85 -31.64 23.39
CA ALA A 63 -41.21 -32.84 23.95
C ALA A 63 -40.35 -32.59 25.21
N GLY A 64 -40.07 -31.33 25.56
CA GLY A 64 -39.30 -30.99 26.77
C GLY A 64 -39.32 -29.51 27.11
N ASP A 65 -38.99 -29.18 28.35
CA ASP A 65 -39.03 -27.82 28.89
C ASP A 65 -37.65 -27.15 28.85
N THR A 66 -36.59 -27.94 28.61
CA THR A 66 -35.22 -27.44 28.50
C THR A 66 -34.73 -27.44 27.05
N GLN A 67 -33.81 -26.53 26.74
CA GLN A 67 -33.21 -26.40 25.41
C GLN A 67 -32.56 -27.72 24.94
N GLU A 68 -31.94 -28.47 25.85
CA GLU A 68 -31.27 -29.75 25.54
C GLU A 68 -32.27 -30.85 25.14
N GLU A 69 -33.44 -30.91 25.79
CA GLU A 69 -34.50 -31.88 25.48
C GLU A 69 -35.18 -31.57 24.14
N VAL A 70 -35.46 -30.29 23.87
CA VAL A 70 -36.00 -29.83 22.58
C VAL A 70 -35.02 -30.13 21.45
N LEU A 71 -33.73 -29.92 21.68
CA LEU A 71 -32.67 -30.22 20.71
C LEU A 71 -32.59 -31.72 20.40
N ALA A 72 -32.58 -32.57 21.43
CA ALA A 72 -32.53 -34.02 21.27
C ALA A 72 -33.75 -34.56 20.50
N ALA A 73 -34.95 -34.04 20.79
CA ALA A 73 -36.16 -34.40 20.06
C ALA A 73 -36.13 -33.92 18.60
N LEU A 74 -35.51 -32.77 18.31
CA LEU A 74 -35.38 -32.27 16.94
C LEU A 74 -34.47 -33.18 16.08
N VAL A 75 -33.33 -33.63 16.65
CA VAL A 75 -32.42 -34.60 16.00
C VAL A 75 -33.16 -35.84 15.55
N GLU A 76 -33.97 -36.41 16.46
CA GLU A 76 -34.72 -37.64 16.22
C GLU A 76 -35.79 -37.44 15.15
N ASN A 77 -36.54 -36.34 15.20
CA ASN A 77 -37.64 -36.08 14.28
C ASN A 77 -37.19 -35.75 12.85
N LEU A 78 -36.01 -35.12 12.69
CA LEU A 78 -35.43 -34.82 11.38
C LEU A 78 -34.56 -35.97 10.84
N ASN A 79 -34.47 -37.08 11.56
CA ASN A 79 -33.74 -38.29 11.17
C ASN A 79 -32.28 -38.03 10.75
N LEU A 80 -31.59 -37.16 11.49
CA LEU A 80 -30.19 -36.78 11.23
C LEU A 80 -29.25 -37.95 11.63
N SER A 81 -29.10 -38.95 10.77
CA SER A 81 -28.24 -40.12 11.03
C SER A 81 -26.77 -39.78 10.82
N GLY A 82 -26.11 -39.26 11.86
CA GLY A 82 -24.66 -39.06 11.92
C GLY A 82 -24.22 -37.60 11.80
N GLY A 83 -24.32 -36.86 12.89
CA GLY A 83 -23.74 -35.52 13.02
C GLY A 83 -24.27 -34.79 14.24
N SER A 84 -23.37 -34.19 15.02
CA SER A 84 -23.68 -33.32 16.16
C SER A 84 -24.48 -32.08 15.73
N ILE A 85 -25.51 -31.68 16.47
CA ILE A 85 -26.09 -30.33 16.31
C ILE A 85 -25.28 -29.34 17.14
N THR A 86 -24.27 -28.75 16.50
CA THR A 86 -23.63 -27.52 16.97
C THR A 86 -23.28 -26.65 15.76
N PHE A 87 -23.52 -25.36 15.91
CA PHE A 87 -23.49 -24.33 14.88
C PHE A 87 -22.15 -24.24 14.13
N SER A 88 -22.25 -24.17 12.80
CA SER A 88 -21.22 -23.97 11.78
C SER A 88 -20.12 -25.04 11.68
N ASN A 89 -20.28 -25.97 10.73
CA ASN A 89 -19.30 -26.21 9.66
C ASN A 89 -19.91 -27.17 8.61
N LEU A 90 -20.46 -26.65 7.50
CA LEU A 90 -20.87 -27.49 6.35
C LEU A 90 -19.67 -27.94 5.51
N GLY A 91 -18.43 -27.57 5.89
CA GLY A 91 -17.16 -28.14 5.43
C GLY A 91 -17.13 -28.53 3.96
N ASP A 92 -17.09 -29.85 3.69
CA ASP A 92 -17.00 -30.47 2.36
C ASP A 92 -18.37 -31.05 1.88
N GLY A 93 -19.48 -30.52 2.40
CA GLY A 93 -20.76 -31.21 2.52
C GLY A 93 -21.21 -32.00 1.28
N GLN A 94 -21.46 -33.30 1.45
CA GLN A 94 -21.98 -34.12 0.35
C GLN A 94 -23.40 -33.71 -0.03
N GLN A 95 -23.75 -33.87 -1.30
CA GLN A 95 -25.12 -33.66 -1.78
C GLN A 95 -26.11 -34.44 -0.89
N GLY A 96 -27.12 -33.73 -0.36
CA GLY A 96 -28.13 -34.25 0.56
C GLY A 96 -27.81 -34.10 2.05
N GLN A 97 -26.69 -33.45 2.44
CA GLN A 97 -26.45 -33.09 3.84
C GLN A 97 -27.28 -31.87 4.27
N HIS A 98 -27.70 -31.86 5.53
CA HIS A 98 -28.48 -30.77 6.16
C HIS A 98 -27.72 -30.15 7.32
N GLY A 99 -27.78 -28.83 7.43
CA GLY A 99 -27.29 -28.07 8.58
C GLY A 99 -28.43 -27.27 9.23
N VAL A 100 -28.76 -27.59 10.49
CA VAL A 100 -29.83 -26.91 11.22
C VAL A 100 -29.27 -26.01 12.32
N THR A 101 -29.70 -24.75 12.32
CA THR A 101 -29.37 -23.71 13.29
C THR A 101 -30.65 -23.35 14.05
N LEU A 102 -30.66 -23.44 15.40
CA LEU A 102 -31.82 -23.14 16.25
C LEU A 102 -31.54 -22.04 17.28
N THR A 103 -32.17 -20.89 17.14
CA THR A 103 -31.99 -19.74 18.05
C THR A 103 -33.28 -19.45 18.80
N PHE A 104 -33.22 -19.28 20.13
CA PHE A 104 -34.35 -18.80 20.91
C PHE A 104 -34.26 -17.28 21.08
N GLN A 105 -35.26 -16.56 20.58
CA GLN A 105 -35.42 -15.14 20.82
C GLN A 105 -36.37 -14.94 22.03
N PRO A 106 -35.88 -14.48 23.19
CA PRO A 106 -36.75 -14.17 24.32
C PRO A 106 -37.63 -12.95 24.03
N GLY A 107 -38.85 -12.96 24.58
CA GLY A 107 -39.83 -11.89 24.49
C GLY A 107 -41.00 -12.19 23.55
N SER A 108 -42.13 -11.52 23.78
CA SER A 108 -43.37 -11.75 23.02
C SER A 108 -43.49 -10.92 21.73
N ASP A 109 -42.51 -10.07 21.40
CA ASP A 109 -42.52 -9.20 20.22
C ASP A 109 -42.14 -9.98 18.95
N PRO A 110 -43.09 -10.24 18.03
CA PRO A 110 -42.81 -10.97 16.80
C PRO A 110 -41.89 -10.21 15.84
N ASP A 111 -41.83 -8.87 15.90
CA ASP A 111 -40.97 -8.08 15.02
C ASP A 111 -39.50 -8.16 15.47
N ALA A 112 -39.26 -8.23 16.78
CA ALA A 112 -37.94 -8.51 17.32
C ALA A 112 -37.46 -9.93 16.96
N ALA A 113 -38.36 -10.91 17.02
CA ALA A 113 -38.09 -12.28 16.57
C ALA A 113 -37.78 -12.35 15.07
N ALA A 114 -38.51 -11.61 14.24
CA ALA A 114 -38.23 -11.54 12.80
C ALA A 114 -36.87 -10.91 12.49
N ARG A 115 -36.46 -9.85 13.22
CA ARG A 115 -35.12 -9.25 13.07
C ARG A 115 -34.01 -10.21 13.46
N SER A 116 -34.17 -10.93 14.57
CA SER A 116 -33.20 -11.95 14.98
C SER A 116 -33.13 -13.10 13.99
N ALA A 117 -34.25 -13.49 13.39
CA ALA A 117 -34.27 -14.49 12.33
C ALA A 117 -33.50 -14.04 11.09
N PHE A 118 -33.60 -12.76 10.72
CA PHE A 118 -32.80 -12.19 9.62
C PHE A 118 -31.31 -12.14 9.94
N THR A 119 -30.93 -11.73 11.16
CA THR A 119 -29.52 -11.74 11.58
C THR A 119 -28.94 -13.15 11.53
N GLU A 120 -29.71 -14.14 11.98
CA GLU A 120 -29.28 -15.54 11.98
C GLU A 120 -29.18 -16.10 10.56
N TRP A 121 -30.16 -15.81 9.71
CA TRP A 121 -30.12 -16.11 8.28
C TRP A 121 -28.83 -15.56 7.67
N ASN A 122 -28.56 -14.27 7.82
CA ASN A 122 -27.41 -13.63 7.21
C ASN A 122 -26.09 -14.25 7.69
N ARG A 123 -26.01 -14.61 8.98
CA ARG A 123 -24.85 -15.28 9.57
C ARG A 123 -24.60 -16.66 8.96
N VAL A 124 -25.65 -17.47 8.79
CA VAL A 124 -25.56 -18.82 8.21
C VAL A 124 -25.15 -18.75 6.74
N PHE A 125 -25.82 -17.93 5.94
CA PHE A 125 -25.52 -17.84 4.50
C PHE A 125 -24.16 -17.20 4.20
N SER A 126 -23.71 -16.23 4.99
CA SER A 126 -22.35 -15.66 4.86
C SER A 126 -21.23 -16.67 5.18
N SER A 127 -21.57 -17.84 5.74
CA SER A 127 -20.62 -18.92 6.01
C SER A 127 -20.63 -20.04 4.95
N LEU A 128 -21.52 -19.96 3.95
CA LEU A 128 -21.60 -20.93 2.86
C LEU A 128 -20.67 -20.53 1.70
N PRO A 129 -20.07 -21.49 0.97
CA PRO A 129 -19.35 -21.23 -0.28
C PRO A 129 -20.24 -20.60 -1.38
N ASP A 130 -19.68 -19.70 -2.18
CA ASP A 130 -20.40 -19.00 -3.25
C ASP A 130 -20.63 -19.87 -4.52
N ASP A 131 -19.92 -20.99 -4.65
CA ASP A 131 -19.91 -21.90 -5.79
C ASP A 131 -20.81 -23.15 -5.62
N GLY A 132 -21.36 -23.34 -4.42
CA GLY A 132 -22.30 -24.41 -4.09
C GLY A 132 -23.74 -24.09 -4.47
N SER A 133 -24.61 -25.10 -4.40
CA SER A 133 -26.05 -24.93 -4.53
C SER A 133 -26.73 -25.43 -3.27
N TYR A 134 -27.47 -24.53 -2.62
CA TYR A 134 -28.10 -24.77 -1.33
C TYR A 134 -29.58 -24.43 -1.40
N ARG A 135 -30.39 -25.14 -0.62
CA ARG A 135 -31.77 -24.77 -0.35
C ARG A 135 -31.89 -24.50 1.14
N ALA A 136 -32.54 -23.41 1.53
CA ALA A 136 -32.78 -23.14 2.94
C ALA A 136 -34.26 -23.02 3.26
N HIS A 137 -34.60 -23.49 4.45
CA HIS A 137 -35.92 -23.41 5.04
C HIS A 137 -35.82 -22.69 6.37
N VAL A 138 -36.64 -21.65 6.55
CA VAL A 138 -36.69 -20.89 7.80
C VAL A 138 -38.04 -21.10 8.46
N SER A 139 -38.01 -21.50 9.73
CA SER A 139 -39.19 -21.71 10.56
C SER A 139 -39.10 -20.84 11.81
N MET A 140 -40.21 -20.21 12.20
CA MET A 140 -40.32 -19.47 13.45
C MET A 140 -41.55 -19.95 14.22
N ILE A 141 -41.37 -20.33 15.48
CA ILE A 141 -42.41 -20.86 16.36
C ILE A 141 -42.50 -20.03 17.63
N GLU A 142 -43.69 -19.53 17.91
CA GLU A 142 -44.03 -18.91 19.19
C GLU A 142 -44.08 -19.96 20.30
N ALA A 143 -43.35 -19.71 21.39
CA ALA A 143 -43.32 -20.53 22.60
C ALA A 143 -43.55 -19.66 23.84
N GLU A 144 -43.72 -20.29 24.99
CA GLU A 144 -43.87 -19.55 26.24
C GLU A 144 -42.59 -18.75 26.53
N GLY A 145 -42.72 -17.42 26.61
CA GLY A 145 -41.60 -16.52 26.86
C GLY A 145 -40.74 -16.13 25.65
N GLY A 146 -41.07 -16.56 24.43
CA GLY A 146 -40.24 -16.22 23.26
C GLY A 146 -40.62 -16.88 21.94
N TYR A 147 -39.69 -16.85 20.99
CA TYR A 147 -39.82 -17.50 19.69
C TYR A 147 -38.58 -18.36 19.40
N TYR A 148 -38.81 -19.61 19.01
CA TYR A 148 -37.77 -20.44 18.40
C TYR A 148 -37.67 -20.15 16.91
N ILE A 149 -36.45 -19.94 16.44
CA ILE A 149 -36.13 -19.69 15.04
C ILE A 149 -35.20 -20.81 14.60
N ALA A 150 -35.63 -21.58 13.59
CA ALA A 150 -34.79 -22.58 12.95
C ALA A 150 -34.48 -22.19 11.50
N VAL A 151 -33.22 -22.36 11.13
CA VAL A 151 -32.73 -22.28 9.75
C VAL A 151 -32.16 -23.64 9.41
N ASP A 152 -32.82 -24.36 8.50
CA ASP A 152 -32.30 -25.59 7.90
C ASP A 152 -31.73 -25.27 6.52
N VAL A 153 -30.55 -25.79 6.22
CA VAL A 153 -29.87 -25.63 4.93
C VAL A 153 -29.53 -27.01 4.39
N GLU A 154 -30.13 -27.37 3.25
CA GLU A 154 -29.83 -28.56 2.45
C GLU A 154 -28.77 -28.25 1.40
N VAL A 155 -27.76 -29.11 1.28
CA VAL A 155 -26.77 -29.08 0.19
C VAL A 155 -27.32 -29.79 -1.05
N LEU A 156 -27.78 -29.02 -2.05
CA LEU A 156 -28.22 -29.58 -3.35
C LEU A 156 -27.02 -29.96 -4.23
N LYS A 157 -25.92 -29.19 -4.12
CA LYS A 157 -24.62 -29.48 -4.73
C LYS A 157 -23.54 -28.89 -3.82
N ALA A 158 -22.56 -29.72 -3.44
CA ALA A 158 -21.39 -29.27 -2.68
C ALA A 158 -20.65 -28.15 -3.42
N GLY A 159 -20.41 -27.02 -2.76
CA GLY A 159 -19.37 -26.07 -3.15
C GLY A 159 -18.03 -26.55 -2.61
N SER A 160 -16.93 -26.31 -3.32
CA SER A 160 -15.60 -26.63 -2.81
C SER A 160 -15.08 -25.44 -2.01
N HIS A 161 -14.44 -25.69 -0.86
CA HIS A 161 -13.66 -24.65 -0.19
C HIS A 161 -12.37 -24.27 -0.97
N ASP A 162 -12.13 -24.94 -2.10
CA ASP A 162 -11.02 -24.65 -3.00
C ASP A 162 -11.25 -23.31 -3.72
N LYS A 163 -10.45 -22.34 -3.29
CA LYS A 163 -10.05 -21.18 -4.10
C LYS A 163 -9.17 -21.64 -5.28
N ASP A 164 -9.69 -22.50 -6.14
CA ASP A 164 -8.95 -23.08 -7.28
C ASP A 164 -9.47 -22.55 -8.62
N GLU A 165 -9.28 -21.26 -8.86
CA GLU A 165 -8.00 -20.93 -9.47
C GLU A 165 -7.25 -20.06 -8.44
N PRO A 166 -5.99 -20.38 -8.06
CA PRO A 166 -5.18 -19.38 -7.40
C PRO A 166 -5.26 -18.12 -8.26
N ASP A 167 -5.49 -16.94 -7.66
CA ASP A 167 -5.41 -15.68 -8.40
C ASP A 167 -4.19 -15.79 -9.31
N PRO A 168 -4.37 -15.67 -10.63
CA PRO A 168 -3.28 -15.96 -11.55
C PRO A 168 -2.11 -15.10 -11.14
N ASP A 169 -0.89 -15.63 -11.21
CA ASP A 169 0.31 -14.90 -10.80
C ASP A 169 0.33 -13.48 -11.39
N TYR A 170 -0.17 -13.37 -12.62
CA TYR A 170 -0.44 -12.14 -13.34
C TYR A 170 -1.53 -12.35 -14.42
N VAL A 171 -2.13 -11.26 -14.89
CA VAL A 171 -2.87 -11.24 -16.16
C VAL A 171 -2.25 -10.21 -17.10
N ILE A 172 -2.29 -10.46 -18.42
CA ILE A 172 -1.77 -9.51 -19.40
C ILE A 172 -2.94 -8.75 -20.04
N GLN A 173 -2.90 -7.42 -19.98
CA GLN A 173 -3.81 -6.53 -20.69
C GLN A 173 -3.01 -5.67 -21.68
N GLY A 174 -3.13 -5.97 -22.97
CA GLY A 174 -2.29 -5.34 -23.99
C GLY A 174 -0.82 -5.68 -23.80
N ASN A 175 0.01 -4.69 -23.46
CA ASN A 175 1.43 -4.85 -23.14
C ASN A 175 1.74 -4.71 -21.63
N THR A 176 0.71 -4.77 -20.78
CA THR A 176 0.84 -4.57 -19.33
C THR A 176 0.56 -5.86 -18.57
N TYR A 177 1.51 -6.24 -17.71
CA TYR A 177 1.34 -7.29 -16.72
C TYR A 177 0.65 -6.70 -15.48
N ILE A 178 -0.51 -7.21 -15.12
CA ILE A 178 -1.16 -6.91 -13.84
C ILE A 178 -0.77 -8.03 -12.88
N VAL A 179 0.04 -7.72 -11.88
CA VAL A 179 0.76 -8.68 -11.04
C VAL A 179 0.10 -8.83 -9.66
N TYR A 180 -0.12 -10.08 -9.24
CA TYR A 180 -0.73 -10.42 -7.95
C TYR A 180 0.24 -11.12 -6.99
N THR A 181 1.27 -11.80 -7.51
CA THR A 181 2.20 -12.62 -6.73
C THR A 181 3.67 -12.34 -7.06
N ALA A 182 4.58 -12.86 -6.24
CA ALA A 182 6.01 -12.79 -6.49
C ALA A 182 6.43 -13.52 -7.77
N ALA A 183 5.78 -14.65 -8.07
CA ALA A 183 6.00 -15.39 -9.30
C ALA A 183 5.57 -14.55 -10.52
N GLY A 184 4.46 -13.81 -10.43
CA GLY A 184 4.04 -12.92 -11.50
C GLY A 184 4.98 -11.72 -11.69
N LEU A 185 5.51 -11.17 -10.60
CA LEU A 185 6.51 -10.11 -10.67
C LEU A 185 7.79 -10.60 -11.36
N ARG A 186 8.22 -11.83 -11.05
CA ARG A 186 9.37 -12.47 -11.72
C ARG A 186 9.07 -12.77 -13.18
N ALA A 187 7.86 -13.22 -13.52
CA ALA A 187 7.45 -13.46 -14.90
C ALA A 187 7.47 -12.16 -15.74
N TRP A 188 6.97 -11.05 -15.19
CA TRP A 188 7.11 -9.74 -15.83
C TRP A 188 8.58 -9.34 -15.97
N ALA A 189 9.40 -9.53 -14.94
CA ALA A 189 10.82 -9.16 -14.99
C ALA A 189 11.58 -9.91 -16.10
N GLU A 190 11.28 -11.20 -16.31
CA GLU A 190 11.84 -11.97 -17.44
C GLU A 190 11.30 -11.46 -18.79
N ALA A 191 10.01 -11.15 -18.89
CA ALA A 191 9.42 -10.58 -20.10
C ALA A 191 10.04 -9.22 -20.45
N ALA A 192 10.30 -8.38 -19.46
CA ALA A 192 10.94 -7.08 -19.61
C ALA A 192 12.40 -7.18 -20.10
N LYS A 193 13.11 -8.28 -19.85
CA LYS A 193 14.43 -8.51 -20.45
C LYS A 193 14.36 -8.75 -21.95
N ALA A 194 13.33 -9.49 -22.40
CA ALA A 194 13.12 -9.77 -23.82
C ALA A 194 12.54 -8.57 -24.58
N ASN A 195 11.61 -7.85 -23.95
CA ASN A 195 11.01 -6.63 -24.47
C ASN A 195 11.04 -5.53 -23.38
N PRO A 196 12.04 -4.62 -23.42
CA PRO A 196 12.22 -3.59 -22.41
C PRO A 196 11.07 -2.60 -22.25
N SER A 197 10.11 -2.56 -23.19
CA SER A 197 8.93 -1.72 -23.12
C SER A 197 7.73 -2.38 -22.43
N THR A 198 7.87 -3.62 -21.92
CA THR A 198 6.80 -4.36 -21.26
C THR A 198 6.39 -3.69 -19.95
N ASN A 199 5.13 -3.31 -19.82
CA ASN A 199 4.62 -2.58 -18.65
C ASN A 199 4.25 -3.54 -17.51
N CYS A 200 4.24 -3.02 -16.28
CA CYS A 200 3.78 -3.72 -15.09
C CYS A 200 2.88 -2.80 -14.24
N THR A 201 1.83 -3.37 -13.66
CA THR A 201 1.04 -2.75 -12.61
C THR A 201 0.88 -3.76 -11.47
N LEU A 202 1.25 -3.39 -10.26
CA LEU A 202 0.95 -4.21 -9.09
C LEU A 202 -0.53 -4.06 -8.73
N ALA A 203 -1.21 -5.18 -8.52
CA ALA A 203 -2.59 -5.20 -8.01
C ALA A 203 -2.64 -5.47 -6.50
N ARG A 204 -1.51 -5.86 -5.90
CA ARG A 204 -1.37 -6.26 -4.50
C ARG A 204 0.04 -5.96 -3.99
N ASN A 205 0.18 -5.99 -2.66
CA ASN A 205 1.51 -6.06 -2.05
C ASN A 205 2.17 -7.39 -2.43
N ILE A 206 3.47 -7.36 -2.69
CA ILE A 206 4.25 -8.52 -3.15
C ILE A 206 5.37 -8.81 -2.14
N ASP A 207 5.48 -10.05 -1.68
CA ASP A 207 6.65 -10.49 -0.91
C ASP A 207 7.58 -11.32 -1.81
N LEU A 208 8.81 -10.84 -2.04
CA LEU A 208 9.82 -11.57 -2.82
C LEU A 208 10.52 -12.67 -2.00
N GLU A 209 10.11 -12.87 -0.75
CA GLU A 209 10.53 -13.98 0.14
C GLU A 209 12.04 -13.99 0.40
N ASN A 210 12.71 -12.84 0.27
CA ASN A 210 14.17 -12.69 0.40
C ASN A 210 14.97 -13.56 -0.60
N GLN A 211 14.32 -14.02 -1.65
CA GLN A 211 14.97 -14.79 -2.72
C GLN A 211 15.79 -13.84 -3.60
N PRO A 212 16.95 -14.28 -4.12
CA PRO A 212 17.78 -13.45 -4.99
C PRO A 212 16.98 -12.83 -6.14
N TRP A 213 17.22 -11.53 -6.36
CA TRP A 213 16.63 -10.75 -7.43
C TRP A 213 17.71 -10.35 -8.44
N THR A 214 17.45 -10.62 -9.72
CA THR A 214 18.26 -10.08 -10.81
C THR A 214 17.65 -8.75 -11.25
N PRO A 215 18.40 -7.63 -11.22
CA PRO A 215 17.88 -6.32 -11.58
C PRO A 215 17.27 -6.31 -12.99
N VAL A 216 16.13 -5.62 -13.15
CA VAL A 216 15.50 -5.41 -14.45
C VAL A 216 16.22 -4.28 -15.19
N GLY A 217 16.66 -4.57 -16.41
CA GLY A 217 17.52 -3.68 -17.19
C GLY A 217 18.99 -3.75 -16.74
N ASP A 218 19.89 -3.75 -17.72
CA ASP A 218 21.34 -3.80 -17.52
C ASP A 218 22.04 -2.60 -18.19
N VAL A 219 23.37 -2.56 -18.09
CA VAL A 219 24.17 -1.45 -18.65
C VAL A 219 24.00 -1.27 -20.16
N ASN A 220 23.67 -2.33 -20.90
CA ASN A 220 23.48 -2.34 -22.35
C ASN A 220 21.99 -2.25 -22.74
N ASN A 221 21.10 -2.82 -21.92
CA ASN A 221 19.67 -2.93 -22.22
C ASN A 221 18.84 -2.29 -21.09
N ALA A 222 18.53 -1.01 -21.24
CA ALA A 222 17.74 -0.28 -20.25
C ALA A 222 16.26 -0.63 -20.32
N TYR A 223 15.58 -0.68 -19.17
CA TYR A 223 14.12 -0.77 -19.12
C TYR A 223 13.47 0.53 -19.61
N THR A 224 12.45 0.44 -20.46
CA THR A 224 11.80 1.59 -21.11
C THR A 224 10.27 1.56 -21.02
N GLY A 225 9.70 0.58 -20.32
CA GLY A 225 8.27 0.50 -20.03
C GLY A 225 7.88 1.31 -18.79
N THR A 226 6.62 1.19 -18.42
CA THR A 226 6.04 1.76 -17.20
C THR A 226 5.85 0.66 -16.15
N PHE A 227 6.45 0.85 -14.97
CA PHE A 227 6.17 0.09 -13.77
C PHE A 227 5.35 0.94 -12.80
N ASP A 228 4.07 0.62 -12.66
CA ASP A 228 3.18 1.25 -11.70
C ASP A 228 3.03 0.37 -10.46
N GLY A 229 3.55 0.82 -9.32
CA GLY A 229 3.40 0.13 -8.06
C GLY A 229 1.95 0.12 -7.54
N GLY A 230 1.03 0.90 -8.11
CA GLY A 230 -0.37 0.93 -7.68
C GLY A 230 -0.57 1.37 -6.22
N LYS A 231 0.43 2.05 -5.63
CA LYS A 231 0.57 2.35 -4.19
C LYS A 231 0.77 1.11 -3.32
N HIS A 232 1.14 -0.02 -3.91
CA HIS A 232 1.46 -1.25 -3.21
C HIS A 232 2.93 -1.32 -2.79
N THR A 233 3.19 -2.26 -1.89
CA THR A 233 4.50 -2.51 -1.31
C THR A 233 5.12 -3.78 -1.87
N ILE A 234 6.42 -3.74 -2.22
CA ILE A 234 7.25 -4.92 -2.40
C ILE A 234 8.14 -5.10 -1.16
N SER A 235 8.09 -6.28 -0.53
CA SER A 235 9.01 -6.68 0.55
C SER A 235 9.97 -7.78 0.09
N GLY A 236 11.01 -8.04 0.88
CA GLY A 236 11.91 -9.16 0.64
C GLY A 236 12.83 -9.00 -0.58
N LEU A 237 13.02 -7.77 -1.09
CA LEU A 237 13.94 -7.50 -2.19
C LEU A 237 15.39 -7.73 -1.74
N LYS A 238 16.07 -8.71 -2.35
CA LYS A 238 17.47 -9.04 -2.08
C LYS A 238 18.31 -9.04 -3.34
N VAL A 239 19.24 -8.11 -3.43
CA VAL A 239 20.17 -7.94 -4.57
C VAL A 239 21.60 -7.94 -4.06
N ASP A 240 22.39 -8.93 -4.47
CA ASP A 240 23.86 -8.91 -4.34
C ASP A 240 24.45 -9.01 -5.76
N SER A 241 24.70 -7.85 -6.37
CA SER A 241 25.05 -7.73 -7.78
C SER A 241 26.55 -7.51 -7.93
N SER A 242 27.20 -8.37 -8.71
CA SER A 242 28.57 -8.14 -9.21
C SER A 242 28.60 -7.32 -10.49
N ALA A 243 27.44 -6.90 -11.01
CA ALA A 243 27.33 -5.99 -12.15
C ALA A 243 27.39 -4.53 -11.69
N GLN A 244 27.61 -3.60 -12.63
CA GLN A 244 27.75 -2.19 -12.32
C GLN A 244 26.48 -1.56 -11.71
N VAL A 245 25.30 -2.14 -11.94
CA VAL A 245 24.03 -1.61 -11.48
C VAL A 245 23.30 -2.60 -10.56
N ALA A 246 22.70 -2.10 -9.48
CA ALA A 246 21.98 -2.86 -8.48
C ALA A 246 20.70 -2.12 -8.03
N GLY A 247 19.60 -2.87 -7.92
CA GLY A 247 18.28 -2.39 -7.50
C GLY A 247 17.17 -3.33 -7.95
N LEU A 248 15.90 -2.98 -7.69
CA LEU A 248 14.77 -3.63 -8.38
C LEU A 248 14.97 -3.52 -9.90
N PHE A 249 15.38 -2.35 -10.35
CA PHE A 249 15.89 -2.07 -11.68
C PHE A 249 17.41 -1.85 -11.64
N GLY A 250 18.13 -2.41 -12.61
CA GLY A 250 19.53 -2.06 -12.82
C GLY A 250 19.63 -0.72 -13.54
N ARG A 251 18.97 -0.62 -14.70
CA ARG A 251 18.95 0.60 -15.52
C ARG A 251 17.56 0.90 -16.06
N ILE A 252 17.12 2.15 -15.91
CA ILE A 252 15.92 2.69 -16.55
C ILE A 252 16.36 3.72 -17.59
N GLY A 253 15.87 3.59 -18.81
CA GLY A 253 16.16 4.49 -19.92
C GLY A 253 15.19 5.67 -20.00
N GLU A 254 15.45 6.59 -20.93
CA GLU A 254 14.73 7.87 -21.10
C GLU A 254 13.20 7.78 -21.17
N LYS A 255 12.67 6.67 -21.68
CA LYS A 255 11.22 6.44 -21.81
C LYS A 255 10.61 5.66 -20.64
N GLY A 256 11.45 5.12 -19.77
CA GLY A 256 11.01 4.29 -18.66
C GLY A 256 10.43 5.13 -17.52
N THR A 257 9.46 4.55 -16.83
CA THR A 257 8.81 5.18 -15.67
C THR A 257 8.64 4.16 -14.56
N VAL A 258 8.98 4.54 -13.34
CA VAL A 258 8.61 3.79 -12.13
C VAL A 258 7.87 4.74 -11.20
N GLN A 259 6.65 4.37 -10.82
CA GLN A 259 5.79 5.24 -10.03
C GLN A 259 5.04 4.51 -8.92
N ALA A 260 4.63 5.26 -7.89
CA ALA A 260 3.66 4.83 -6.87
C ALA A 260 4.01 3.49 -6.21
N LEU A 261 5.28 3.32 -5.82
CA LEU A 261 5.81 2.06 -5.28
C LEU A 261 6.40 2.27 -3.89
N THR A 262 6.14 1.34 -2.97
CA THR A 262 6.90 1.25 -1.72
C THR A 262 7.80 0.00 -1.72
N LEU A 263 9.08 0.15 -1.36
CA LEU A 263 9.99 -0.96 -1.08
C LEU A 263 10.19 -1.07 0.43
N ALA A 264 9.76 -2.18 1.02
CA ALA A 264 9.91 -2.45 2.45
C ALA A 264 11.17 -3.27 2.73
N THR A 265 12.05 -2.71 3.56
CA THR A 265 13.30 -3.31 4.04
C THR A 265 14.16 -3.97 2.95
N PRO A 266 14.45 -3.29 1.82
CA PRO A 266 15.30 -3.87 0.77
C PRO A 266 16.73 -4.07 1.26
N ASP A 267 17.37 -5.14 0.79
CA ASP A 267 18.81 -5.39 0.95
C ASP A 267 19.47 -5.38 -0.43
N VAL A 268 20.08 -4.24 -0.78
CA VAL A 268 20.68 -4.01 -2.10
C VAL A 268 22.16 -3.70 -1.96
N LYS A 269 22.97 -4.50 -2.63
CA LYS A 269 24.42 -4.42 -2.59
C LYS A 269 24.99 -4.53 -4.00
N SER A 270 25.83 -3.58 -4.37
CA SER A 270 26.72 -3.66 -5.52
C SER A 270 28.14 -3.99 -5.06
N THR A 271 28.68 -5.11 -5.54
CA THR A 271 30.07 -5.54 -5.27
C THR A 271 31.03 -5.23 -6.41
N TYR A 272 30.59 -4.49 -7.44
CA TYR A 272 31.41 -4.11 -8.58
C TYR A 272 32.60 -3.22 -8.19
N THR A 273 33.81 -3.58 -8.62
CA THR A 273 35.08 -2.94 -8.21
C THR A 273 35.89 -2.30 -9.34
N ASN A 274 35.51 -2.47 -10.62
CA ASN A 274 36.36 -2.00 -11.73
C ASN A 274 36.36 -0.47 -11.90
N THR A 275 35.19 0.16 -11.88
CA THR A 275 35.05 1.63 -11.99
C THR A 275 34.25 2.15 -10.80
N SER A 276 32.92 2.03 -10.86
CA SER A 276 32.02 2.41 -9.79
C SER A 276 30.74 1.58 -9.85
N GLY A 277 30.44 0.85 -8.78
CA GLY A 277 29.17 0.16 -8.61
C GLY A 277 28.06 1.10 -8.16
N TYR A 278 26.92 1.09 -8.84
CA TYR A 278 25.75 1.95 -8.62
C TYR A 278 24.64 1.16 -7.93
N ALA A 279 24.21 1.60 -6.75
CA ALA A 279 23.16 0.95 -5.98
C ALA A 279 22.04 1.93 -5.64
N GLY A 280 20.81 1.58 -6.01
CA GLY A 280 19.61 2.22 -5.51
C GLY A 280 18.54 1.18 -5.26
N ALA A 281 17.70 1.32 -4.23
CA ALA A 281 16.68 0.32 -3.95
C ALA A 281 15.73 0.14 -5.14
N VAL A 282 15.27 1.26 -5.71
CA VAL A 282 14.40 1.26 -6.89
C VAL A 282 15.24 1.07 -8.14
N VAL A 283 16.28 1.88 -8.35
CA VAL A 283 17.09 1.81 -9.57
C VAL A 283 18.56 2.14 -9.34
N GLY A 284 19.46 1.35 -9.93
CA GLY A 284 20.90 1.63 -9.95
C GLY A 284 21.26 2.85 -10.78
N LEU A 285 20.86 2.88 -12.07
CA LEU A 285 21.09 3.99 -13.01
C LEU A 285 19.75 4.44 -13.63
N ASN A 286 19.36 5.69 -13.37
CA ASN A 286 18.15 6.28 -13.92
C ASN A 286 18.45 7.27 -15.04
N GLU A 287 17.78 7.11 -16.18
CA GLU A 287 17.66 8.11 -17.25
C GLU A 287 16.19 8.44 -17.56
N GLY A 288 15.23 7.83 -16.85
CA GLY A 288 13.78 8.06 -17.02
C GLY A 288 13.13 8.73 -15.81
N ALA A 289 11.84 8.47 -15.58
CA ALA A 289 11.06 9.10 -14.50
C ALA A 289 10.88 8.18 -13.29
N ILE A 290 11.26 8.65 -12.10
CA ILE A 290 11.04 7.97 -10.82
C ILE A 290 10.17 8.87 -9.94
N GLU A 291 8.91 8.45 -9.72
CA GLU A 291 7.89 9.31 -9.12
C GLU A 291 7.18 8.65 -7.95
N ASN A 292 7.05 9.35 -6.82
CA ASN A 292 6.31 8.85 -5.65
C ASN A 292 6.73 7.43 -5.23
N CYS A 293 8.04 7.19 -5.22
CA CYS A 293 8.62 5.92 -4.81
C CYS A 293 9.25 6.05 -3.42
N HIS A 294 8.94 5.10 -2.53
CA HIS A 294 9.27 5.18 -1.12
C HIS A 294 10.04 3.95 -0.66
N VAL A 295 11.06 4.14 0.16
CA VAL A 295 11.84 3.05 0.75
C VAL A 295 11.74 3.12 2.27
N THR A 296 11.20 2.08 2.89
CA THR A 296 11.01 2.02 4.34
C THR A 296 11.98 1.03 4.98
N GLY A 297 13.00 1.53 5.66
CA GLY A 297 14.09 0.74 6.23
C GLY A 297 14.99 0.09 5.18
N GLY A 298 15.71 -0.97 5.57
CA GLY A 298 16.62 -1.69 4.68
C GLY A 298 18.04 -1.14 4.64
N SER A 299 18.88 -1.74 3.81
CA SER A 299 20.30 -1.42 3.66
C SER A 299 20.69 -1.37 2.20
N ILE A 300 21.23 -0.23 1.77
CA ILE A 300 21.71 -0.01 0.40
C ILE A 300 23.21 0.27 0.43
N SER A 301 23.98 -0.43 -0.41
CA SER A 301 25.44 -0.26 -0.46
C SER A 301 26.03 -0.42 -1.87
N GLY A 302 27.00 0.44 -2.18
CA GLY A 302 27.71 0.48 -3.46
C GLY A 302 28.76 1.60 -3.46
N ASN A 303 29.57 1.75 -4.52
CA ASN A 303 30.51 2.89 -4.58
C ASN A 303 29.75 4.21 -4.70
N ILE A 304 28.68 4.22 -5.50
CA ILE A 304 27.67 5.27 -5.54
C ILE A 304 26.36 4.66 -5.07
N ALA A 305 25.84 5.12 -3.94
CA ALA A 305 24.65 4.57 -3.31
C ALA A 305 23.61 5.65 -3.05
N GLY A 306 22.37 5.42 -3.48
CA GLY A 306 21.22 6.23 -3.09
C GLY A 306 20.15 5.35 -2.46
N GLY A 307 19.40 5.87 -1.48
CA GLY A 307 18.31 5.08 -0.90
C GLY A 307 17.27 4.66 -1.94
N VAL A 308 16.99 5.51 -2.93
CA VAL A 308 16.04 5.24 -4.03
C VAL A 308 16.79 4.99 -5.35
N VAL A 309 17.69 5.91 -5.72
CA VAL A 309 18.38 5.94 -7.01
C VAL A 309 19.90 5.99 -6.81
N GLY A 310 20.66 5.08 -7.40
CA GLY A 310 22.13 5.15 -7.35
C GLY A 310 22.66 6.40 -8.07
N ILE A 311 22.51 6.44 -9.39
CA ILE A 311 22.85 7.61 -10.22
C ILE A 311 21.63 8.08 -11.03
N ASN A 312 21.36 9.38 -11.00
CA ASN A 312 20.34 10.02 -11.83
C ASN A 312 21.03 10.77 -12.97
N ARG A 313 20.96 10.27 -14.20
CA ARG A 313 21.65 10.83 -15.38
C ARG A 313 20.81 11.88 -16.10
N ARG A 314 21.40 12.50 -17.13
CA ARG A 314 20.95 13.73 -17.81
C ARG A 314 19.45 13.84 -18.08
N ASP A 315 18.81 12.77 -18.50
CA ASP A 315 17.38 12.77 -18.88
C ASP A 315 16.47 12.25 -17.76
N GLY A 316 17.07 11.83 -16.64
CA GLY A 316 16.36 11.29 -15.49
C GLY A 316 15.64 12.37 -14.68
N SER A 317 14.60 11.97 -13.96
CA SER A 317 13.94 12.80 -12.96
C SER A 317 13.59 11.97 -11.73
N VAL A 318 13.72 12.57 -10.54
CA VAL A 318 13.35 11.95 -9.27
C VAL A 318 12.43 12.91 -8.52
N ILE A 319 11.16 12.54 -8.38
CA ILE A 319 10.09 13.45 -7.91
C ILE A 319 9.30 12.78 -6.79
N GLY A 320 9.11 13.48 -5.67
CA GLY A 320 8.21 13.01 -4.60
C GLY A 320 8.66 11.71 -3.92
N CYS A 321 9.94 11.36 -4.00
CA CYS A 321 10.47 10.10 -3.48
C CYS A 321 10.97 10.23 -2.04
N SER A 322 10.95 9.15 -1.27
CA SER A 322 11.50 9.16 0.09
C SER A 322 12.22 7.88 0.49
N SER A 323 13.10 7.98 1.48
CA SER A 323 13.86 6.84 2.01
C SER A 323 14.15 6.95 3.50
N SER A 324 13.94 5.87 4.23
CA SER A 324 14.46 5.68 5.59
C SER A 324 15.52 4.58 5.68
N ALA A 325 16.06 4.15 4.55
CA ALA A 325 17.08 3.11 4.47
C ALA A 325 18.43 3.57 5.05
N LYS A 326 19.22 2.62 5.55
CA LYS A 326 20.65 2.86 5.81
C LYS A 326 21.40 2.83 4.48
N VAL A 327 22.06 3.92 4.10
CA VAL A 327 22.80 4.04 2.83
C VAL A 327 24.29 4.12 3.11
N ASN A 328 25.09 3.26 2.47
CA ASN A 328 26.53 3.20 2.67
C ASN A 328 27.30 3.24 1.34
N GLY A 329 28.10 4.28 1.14
CA GLY A 329 29.16 4.32 0.14
C GLY A 329 30.29 3.36 0.56
N THR A 330 30.65 2.41 -0.31
CA THR A 330 31.69 1.40 -0.04
C THR A 330 32.79 1.49 -1.07
N GLY A 331 34.06 1.48 -0.68
CA GLY A 331 35.22 1.64 -1.58
C GLY A 331 35.94 2.97 -1.35
N SER A 332 36.67 3.45 -2.35
CA SER A 332 37.36 4.75 -2.32
C SER A 332 36.62 5.76 -3.19
N TYR A 333 36.57 7.02 -2.77
CA TYR A 333 35.92 8.13 -3.47
C TYR A 333 34.42 7.88 -3.69
N THR A 334 33.77 7.45 -2.61
CA THR A 334 32.37 7.03 -2.62
C THR A 334 31.40 8.20 -2.51
N SER A 335 30.20 8.05 -3.08
CA SER A 335 29.11 9.03 -2.97
C SER A 335 27.85 8.36 -2.44
N ALA A 336 27.33 8.87 -1.33
CA ALA A 336 26.14 8.34 -0.68
C ALA A 336 25.07 9.43 -0.49
N GLY A 337 23.85 9.17 -0.94
CA GLY A 337 22.70 10.05 -0.73
C GLY A 337 21.53 9.31 -0.13
N GLY A 338 20.79 9.94 0.78
CA GLY A 338 19.60 9.29 1.36
C GLY A 338 18.54 8.94 0.30
N VAL A 339 18.45 9.69 -0.79
CA VAL A 339 17.57 9.41 -1.94
C VAL A 339 18.38 9.10 -3.20
N VAL A 340 19.29 10.00 -3.59
CA VAL A 340 20.08 9.88 -4.82
C VAL A 340 21.58 9.90 -4.52
N GLY A 341 22.32 8.88 -4.94
CA GLY A 341 23.77 8.82 -4.71
C GLY A 341 24.55 9.87 -5.48
N TYR A 342 24.28 10.00 -6.77
CA TYR A 342 24.91 10.98 -7.65
C TYR A 342 23.90 11.56 -8.64
N ASN A 343 23.78 12.89 -8.69
CA ASN A 343 22.79 13.58 -9.48
C ASN A 343 23.42 14.36 -10.64
N LEU A 344 22.95 14.05 -11.84
CA LEU A 344 23.23 14.70 -13.12
C LEU A 344 21.92 15.09 -13.83
N SER A 345 20.80 15.17 -13.10
CA SER A 345 19.54 15.78 -13.56
C SER A 345 18.70 16.36 -12.40
N THR A 346 17.37 16.24 -12.41
CA THR A 346 16.50 16.92 -11.44
C THR A 346 16.12 16.01 -10.27
N VAL A 347 16.18 16.57 -9.05
CA VAL A 347 15.65 15.95 -7.82
C VAL A 347 14.73 16.95 -7.13
N THR A 348 13.44 16.62 -7.04
CA THR A 348 12.42 17.55 -6.55
C THR A 348 11.48 16.90 -5.53
N GLY A 349 11.17 17.59 -4.44
CA GLY A 349 10.15 17.11 -3.50
C GLY A 349 10.53 15.83 -2.76
N CYS A 350 11.84 15.57 -2.59
CA CYS A 350 12.34 14.31 -2.06
C CYS A 350 12.77 14.44 -0.60
N SER A 351 12.68 13.33 0.16
CA SER A 351 13.05 13.33 1.57
C SER A 351 13.77 12.09 2.07
N SER A 352 14.54 12.23 3.13
CA SER A 352 15.17 11.08 3.77
C SER A 352 15.29 11.24 5.28
N THR A 353 15.19 10.12 5.99
CA THR A 353 15.37 10.06 7.45
C THR A 353 16.40 9.01 7.87
N GLY A 354 16.95 8.27 6.92
CA GLY A 354 17.89 7.19 7.17
C GLY A 354 19.30 7.68 7.55
N THR A 355 20.15 6.75 7.99
CA THR A 355 21.57 7.04 8.17
C THR A 355 22.30 6.95 6.84
N VAL A 356 23.05 7.99 6.48
CA VAL A 356 23.85 8.05 5.26
C VAL A 356 25.34 8.11 5.63
N THR A 357 26.13 7.19 5.09
CA THR A 357 27.58 7.13 5.30
C THR A 357 28.32 7.03 3.97
N GLY A 358 29.36 7.83 3.74
CA GLY A 358 30.21 7.77 2.55
C GLY A 358 31.37 8.76 2.62
N ASP A 359 32.28 8.77 1.63
CA ASP A 359 33.32 9.80 1.56
C ASP A 359 32.69 11.16 1.29
N ILE A 360 31.82 11.21 0.27
CA ILE A 360 30.88 12.31 0.03
C ILE A 360 29.49 11.81 0.45
N ALA A 361 28.90 12.44 1.47
CA ALA A 361 27.61 12.01 2.00
C ALA A 361 26.64 13.19 2.10
N GLY A 362 25.44 13.03 1.53
CA GLY A 362 24.36 14.00 1.65
C GLY A 362 23.08 13.37 2.15
N GLY A 363 22.36 14.08 3.02
CA GLY A 363 21.12 13.55 3.58
C GLY A 363 20.07 13.18 2.52
N VAL A 364 20.02 13.91 1.40
CA VAL A 364 19.16 13.58 0.24
C VAL A 364 19.99 13.19 -0.98
N VAL A 365 20.97 14.01 -1.37
CA VAL A 365 21.80 13.80 -2.56
C VAL A 365 23.26 13.74 -2.17
N GLY A 366 23.99 12.69 -2.55
CA GLY A 366 25.43 12.60 -2.27
C GLY A 366 26.21 13.69 -2.99
N CYS A 367 26.24 13.60 -4.32
CA CYS A 367 26.86 14.60 -5.20
C CYS A 367 25.83 15.18 -6.16
N ASN A 368 25.77 16.50 -6.28
CA ASN A 368 24.96 17.22 -7.25
C ASN A 368 25.86 17.94 -8.24
N ASP A 369 25.87 17.51 -9.50
CA ASP A 369 26.78 18.01 -10.52
C ASP A 369 26.01 18.68 -11.67
N THR A 370 26.19 20.00 -11.85
CA THR A 370 25.58 20.85 -12.90
C THR A 370 24.05 20.98 -12.90
N ARG A 371 23.37 20.57 -11.82
CA ARG A 371 21.91 20.34 -11.83
C ARG A 371 21.19 20.74 -10.55
N THR A 372 19.88 20.47 -10.49
CA THR A 372 18.98 21.05 -9.49
C THR A 372 18.54 20.05 -8.43
N VAL A 373 18.60 20.50 -7.17
CA VAL A 373 17.98 19.87 -6.01
C VAL A 373 17.00 20.87 -5.42
N THR A 374 15.71 20.61 -5.51
CA THR A 374 14.65 21.57 -5.17
C THR A 374 13.63 20.99 -4.20
N ALA A 375 13.20 21.76 -3.20
CA ALA A 375 12.16 21.34 -2.26
C ALA A 375 12.46 19.98 -1.60
N CYS A 376 13.69 19.77 -1.15
CA CYS A 376 14.10 18.49 -0.55
C CYS A 376 14.45 18.66 0.92
N TYR A 377 14.22 17.61 1.72
CA TYR A 377 14.52 17.68 3.14
C TYR A 377 15.06 16.41 3.79
N PHE A 378 15.79 16.61 4.90
CA PHE A 378 16.42 15.52 5.63
C PHE A 378 16.31 15.68 7.15
N THR A 379 16.04 14.58 7.86
CA THR A 379 15.93 14.59 9.33
C THR A 379 16.71 13.47 10.02
N GLY A 380 17.60 12.78 9.30
CA GLY A 380 18.36 11.63 9.79
C GLY A 380 19.76 11.99 10.30
N THR A 381 20.71 11.08 10.07
CA THR A 381 22.13 11.29 10.40
C THR A 381 23.02 11.11 9.16
N VAL A 382 23.97 12.02 8.94
CA VAL A 382 24.99 11.95 7.89
C VAL A 382 26.38 11.85 8.51
N ASN A 383 27.18 10.89 8.04
CA ASN A 383 28.59 10.72 8.43
C ASN A 383 29.47 10.58 7.19
N GLY A 384 30.65 11.17 7.18
CA GLY A 384 31.55 11.08 6.03
C GLY A 384 32.72 12.05 6.08
N ASN A 385 33.47 12.16 4.98
CA ASN A 385 34.56 13.14 4.89
C ASN A 385 34.01 14.54 4.51
N ALA A 386 33.24 14.60 3.42
CA ALA A 386 32.48 15.78 3.00
C ALA A 386 30.99 15.50 3.21
N THR A 387 30.36 16.24 4.13
CA THR A 387 29.01 15.93 4.61
C THR A 387 28.06 17.11 4.55
N GLY A 388 26.88 16.91 3.98
CA GLY A 388 25.83 17.92 3.93
C GLY A 388 24.50 17.40 4.40
N GLY A 389 23.76 18.21 5.14
CA GLY A 389 22.42 17.84 5.60
C GLY A 389 21.45 17.54 4.45
N VAL A 390 21.61 18.18 3.30
CA VAL A 390 20.84 17.87 2.08
C VAL A 390 21.74 17.34 0.97
N VAL A 391 22.81 18.07 0.64
CA VAL A 391 23.73 17.75 -0.46
C VAL A 391 25.16 17.62 0.06
N GLY A 392 25.81 16.47 -0.17
CA GLY A 392 27.19 16.26 0.29
C GLY A 392 28.19 17.18 -0.45
N SER A 393 28.17 17.13 -1.77
CA SER A 393 28.96 18.00 -2.64
C SER A 393 28.10 18.59 -3.75
N ASN A 394 28.13 19.90 -3.91
CA ASN A 394 27.45 20.64 -4.96
C ASN A 394 28.52 21.23 -5.90
N THR A 395 28.55 20.76 -7.15
CA THR A 395 29.64 21.08 -8.09
C THR A 395 29.17 21.69 -9.40
N ASN A 396 30.06 22.46 -10.02
CA ASN A 396 29.96 22.94 -11.41
C ASN A 396 28.63 23.66 -11.73
N ALA A 397 28.31 24.72 -10.98
CA ALA A 397 27.02 25.44 -11.08
C ALA A 397 25.78 24.61 -10.70
N GLY A 398 25.90 23.62 -9.82
CA GLY A 398 24.73 22.96 -9.23
C GLY A 398 23.88 23.93 -8.40
N GLU A 399 22.55 23.77 -8.44
CA GLU A 399 21.60 24.61 -7.71
C GLU A 399 20.93 23.83 -6.59
N VAL A 400 20.90 24.39 -5.38
CA VAL A 400 20.15 23.86 -4.24
C VAL A 400 19.15 24.91 -3.77
N THR A 401 17.85 24.63 -3.94
CA THR A 401 16.80 25.64 -3.72
C THR A 401 15.69 25.12 -2.81
N ALA A 402 15.30 25.94 -1.83
CA ALA A 402 14.17 25.67 -0.94
C ALA A 402 14.28 24.31 -0.22
N CYS A 403 15.48 23.96 0.22
CA CYS A 403 15.75 22.70 0.90
C CYS A 403 16.01 22.92 2.38
N TYR A 404 15.72 21.93 3.22
CA TYR A 404 16.08 22.03 4.63
C TYR A 404 16.60 20.72 5.25
N ALA A 405 17.38 20.84 6.32
CA ALA A 405 17.77 19.67 7.12
C ALA A 405 17.65 19.94 8.61
N THR A 406 17.23 18.94 9.38
CA THR A 406 17.12 19.03 10.85
C THR A 406 17.92 17.95 11.58
N GLY A 407 18.64 17.14 10.82
CA GLY A 407 19.39 15.99 11.28
C GLY A 407 20.75 16.33 11.91
N SER A 408 21.52 15.29 12.20
CA SER A 408 22.93 15.43 12.60
C SER A 408 23.88 15.24 11.42
N VAL A 409 24.90 16.09 11.32
CA VAL A 409 25.89 16.08 10.24
C VAL A 409 27.29 16.09 10.85
N THR A 410 28.04 15.01 10.64
CA THR A 410 29.36 14.80 11.25
C THR A 410 30.42 14.51 10.19
N ALA A 411 31.51 15.28 10.21
CA ALA A 411 32.65 15.08 9.32
C ALA A 411 33.79 14.34 10.03
N THR A 412 34.32 13.29 9.41
CA THR A 412 35.42 12.46 9.96
C THR A 412 36.81 12.92 9.53
N GLY A 413 36.94 14.12 8.94
CA GLY A 413 38.22 14.65 8.47
C GLY A 413 38.15 15.82 7.47
N GLY A 414 36.96 16.13 6.94
CA GLY A 414 36.74 17.19 5.95
C GLY A 414 35.72 18.22 6.41
N SER A 415 34.80 18.58 5.53
CA SER A 415 33.81 19.63 5.77
C SER A 415 32.42 19.09 6.11
N ALA A 416 31.72 19.79 6.99
CA ALA A 416 30.33 19.55 7.34
C ALA A 416 29.52 20.83 7.14
N GLY A 417 28.38 20.71 6.46
CA GLY A 417 27.44 21.80 6.30
C GLY A 417 26.00 21.37 6.60
N GLY A 418 25.25 22.26 7.25
CA GLY A 418 23.85 22.01 7.61
C GLY A 418 22.96 21.77 6.40
N VAL A 419 23.30 22.31 5.22
CA VAL A 419 22.62 21.99 3.96
C VAL A 419 23.59 21.40 2.96
N VAL A 420 24.73 22.07 2.70
CA VAL A 420 25.70 21.66 1.69
C VAL A 420 27.07 21.42 2.32
N GLY A 421 27.67 20.25 2.13
CA GLY A 421 28.99 19.95 2.69
C GLY A 421 30.11 20.74 2.01
N VAL A 422 30.23 20.56 0.69
CA VAL A 422 31.17 21.30 -0.17
C VAL A 422 30.38 21.96 -1.29
N ASN A 423 30.57 23.26 -1.48
CA ASN A 423 30.05 24.00 -2.63
C ASN A 423 31.23 24.54 -3.43
N SER A 424 31.59 23.86 -4.52
CA SER A 424 32.80 24.18 -5.30
C SER A 424 32.55 24.12 -6.80
N GLY A 425 33.41 24.72 -7.60
CA GLY A 425 33.27 24.61 -9.06
C GLY A 425 34.46 25.12 -9.84
N SER A 426 34.94 24.30 -10.78
CA SER A 426 36.12 24.63 -11.59
C SER A 426 35.95 25.91 -12.43
N ASN A 427 34.72 26.27 -12.79
CA ASN A 427 34.39 27.45 -13.59
C ASN A 427 33.29 28.33 -12.98
N PHE A 428 32.41 27.75 -12.15
CA PHE A 428 31.26 28.41 -11.55
C PHE A 428 30.91 27.73 -10.23
N THR A 429 30.88 28.50 -9.14
CA THR A 429 30.38 28.05 -7.84
C THR A 429 28.88 27.78 -7.92
N GLY A 430 28.42 26.70 -7.31
CA GLY A 430 27.00 26.37 -7.25
C GLY A 430 26.18 27.39 -6.43
N THR A 431 24.89 27.50 -6.72
CA THR A 431 23.98 28.43 -6.04
C THR A 431 23.19 27.72 -4.95
N ILE A 432 22.99 28.41 -3.83
CA ILE A 432 22.18 27.94 -2.71
C ILE A 432 21.15 29.03 -2.44
N THR A 433 19.86 28.69 -2.44
CA THR A 433 18.79 29.71 -2.37
C THR A 433 17.68 29.26 -1.44
N ALA A 434 17.34 30.11 -0.46
CA ALA A 434 16.30 29.85 0.52
C ALA A 434 16.44 28.46 1.19
N CYS A 435 17.66 28.10 1.58
CA CYS A 435 17.91 26.81 2.23
C CYS A 435 18.13 27.00 3.73
N TYR A 436 17.62 26.07 4.53
CA TYR A 436 17.56 26.21 5.99
C TYR A 436 18.07 24.97 6.70
N TRP A 437 18.57 25.14 7.91
CA TRP A 437 18.95 23.99 8.71
C TRP A 437 18.75 24.22 10.21
N SER A 438 18.49 23.12 10.90
CA SER A 438 18.54 23.01 12.35
C SER A 438 19.23 21.69 12.72
N GLY A 439 19.59 21.50 13.98
CA GLY A 439 20.29 20.29 14.43
C GLY A 439 21.79 20.50 14.61
N THR A 440 22.51 19.39 14.82
CA THR A 440 23.93 19.40 15.20
C THR A 440 24.79 19.18 13.97
N VAL A 441 25.62 20.17 13.65
CA VAL A 441 26.53 20.15 12.49
C VAL A 441 27.93 20.47 12.97
N ASP A 442 28.91 19.66 12.60
CA ASP A 442 30.31 19.96 12.90
C ASP A 442 30.72 21.31 12.26
N GLY A 443 31.36 22.17 13.06
CA GLY A 443 31.74 23.52 12.63
C GLY A 443 30.61 24.55 12.60
N ASP A 444 29.35 24.14 12.84
CA ASP A 444 28.17 25.01 12.96
C ASP A 444 27.92 25.93 11.75
N LYS A 445 28.18 25.43 10.52
CA LYS A 445 27.98 26.17 9.27
C LYS A 445 26.85 25.56 8.43
N GLY A 446 26.13 26.39 7.67
CA GLY A 446 25.18 25.90 6.67
C GLY A 446 25.84 25.34 5.40
N VAL A 447 27.02 25.86 5.06
CA VAL A 447 27.91 25.38 4.00
C VAL A 447 29.27 25.10 4.62
N GLY A 448 29.76 23.86 4.51
CA GLY A 448 30.97 23.43 5.23
C GLY A 448 32.24 24.02 4.65
N ASP A 449 32.41 23.85 3.34
CA ASP A 449 33.49 24.40 2.54
C ASP A 449 32.90 25.09 1.29
N ALA A 450 33.36 26.30 1.02
CA ALA A 450 32.95 27.11 -0.13
C ALA A 450 34.20 27.77 -0.69
N ASP A 451 34.38 27.74 -2.01
CA ASP A 451 35.44 28.51 -2.67
C ASP A 451 35.28 29.99 -2.27
N ASP A 452 36.39 30.63 -1.88
CA ASP A 452 36.61 31.91 -1.16
C ASP A 452 35.90 33.20 -1.68
N ASP A 453 34.83 33.09 -2.46
CA ASP A 453 34.01 34.25 -2.85
C ASP A 453 32.96 34.53 -1.77
N ASP A 454 33.29 35.46 -0.88
CA ASP A 454 32.47 35.97 0.23
C ASP A 454 31.09 36.52 -0.20
N ASP A 455 30.77 36.50 -1.50
CA ASP A 455 29.53 36.96 -2.11
C ASP A 455 28.61 35.81 -2.61
N LEU A 456 28.57 34.69 -1.87
CA LEU A 456 27.48 33.72 -2.01
C LEU A 456 26.14 34.40 -1.70
N THR A 457 25.49 34.93 -2.73
CA THR A 457 24.10 35.36 -2.74
C THR A 457 23.20 34.17 -2.40
N GLY A 458 22.94 33.98 -1.11
CA GLY A 458 22.08 32.92 -0.55
C GLY A 458 22.85 31.91 0.28
N LYS A 459 23.03 32.21 1.58
CA LYS A 459 23.59 31.24 2.54
C LYS A 459 22.51 30.27 2.98
N ALA A 460 22.93 29.05 3.32
CA ALA A 460 22.10 28.14 4.09
C ALA A 460 21.96 28.67 5.52
N THR A 461 20.74 29.11 5.88
CA THR A 461 20.48 29.84 7.13
C THR A 461 20.12 28.90 8.26
N LYS A 462 20.76 29.10 9.42
CA LYS A 462 20.46 28.35 10.64
C LYS A 462 19.13 28.85 11.25
N VAL A 463 18.28 27.92 11.65
CA VAL A 463 17.04 28.21 12.39
C VAL A 463 17.36 28.09 13.89
N ASP A 464 17.66 29.21 14.53
CA ASP A 464 18.15 29.28 15.93
C ASP A 464 17.52 30.41 16.78
N GLY A 465 16.32 30.86 16.41
CA GLY A 465 15.58 31.92 17.11
C GLY A 465 15.81 33.32 16.53
N SER A 466 16.92 33.54 15.81
CA SER A 466 17.08 34.71 14.93
C SER A 466 16.28 34.57 13.63
N THR A 467 16.22 33.33 13.13
CA THR A 467 15.37 32.87 12.03
C THR A 467 14.43 31.80 12.58
N THR A 468 13.16 31.84 12.18
CA THR A 468 12.14 30.86 12.59
C THR A 468 11.70 30.01 11.40
N TRP A 469 10.99 28.92 11.66
CA TRP A 469 10.45 28.08 10.58
C TRP A 469 9.36 28.79 9.78
N GLU A 470 8.61 29.71 10.39
CA GLU A 470 7.64 30.54 9.70
C GLU A 470 8.32 31.40 8.62
N THR A 471 9.36 32.16 8.99
CA THR A 471 10.09 33.00 8.02
C THR A 471 10.85 32.17 6.99
N ALA A 472 11.36 31.01 7.38
CA ALA A 472 11.98 30.07 6.46
C ALA A 472 10.99 29.54 5.41
N VAL A 473 9.78 29.15 5.83
CA VAL A 473 8.74 28.63 4.94
C VAL A 473 8.27 29.69 3.94
N GLU A 474 8.11 30.94 4.37
CA GLU A 474 7.79 32.06 3.48
C GLU A 474 8.86 32.21 2.38
N ALA A 475 10.14 32.28 2.77
CA ALA A 475 11.23 32.43 1.80
C ALA A 475 11.40 31.21 0.88
N MET A 476 11.25 29.98 1.42
CA MET A 476 11.24 28.76 0.61
C MET A 476 10.12 28.78 -0.42
N ASN A 477 8.90 29.16 -0.02
CA ASN A 477 7.77 29.22 -0.93
C ASN A 477 7.93 30.31 -2.00
N SER A 478 8.47 31.49 -1.65
CA SER A 478 8.80 32.52 -2.65
C SER A 478 9.81 32.01 -3.68
N ALA A 479 10.87 31.34 -3.25
CA ALA A 479 11.86 30.76 -4.18
C ALA A 479 11.27 29.64 -5.06
N LEU A 480 10.28 28.90 -4.56
CA LEU A 480 9.55 27.89 -5.33
C LEU A 480 8.58 28.52 -6.33
N GLU A 481 7.96 29.65 -5.98
CA GLU A 481 7.13 30.46 -6.87
C GLU A 481 7.94 31.03 -8.03
N ASP A 482 9.12 31.59 -7.76
CA ASP A 482 10.04 32.11 -8.78
C ASP A 482 10.46 31.02 -9.80
N LYS A 483 10.50 29.76 -9.36
CA LYS A 483 10.81 28.59 -10.20
C LYS A 483 9.58 27.95 -10.85
N ASN A 484 8.37 28.49 -10.69
CA ASN A 484 7.11 27.90 -11.14
C ASN A 484 6.90 26.46 -10.66
N SER A 485 7.34 26.15 -9.44
CA SER A 485 7.15 24.83 -8.83
C SER A 485 5.70 24.66 -8.35
N ASP A 486 5.17 23.44 -8.41
CA ASP A 486 3.87 23.09 -7.79
C ASP A 486 4.02 22.71 -6.30
N TRP A 487 5.25 22.63 -5.79
CA TRP A 487 5.53 22.25 -4.42
C TRP A 487 5.45 23.44 -3.46
N ARG A 488 4.80 23.27 -2.31
CA ARG A 488 4.71 24.29 -1.26
C ARG A 488 4.91 23.70 0.12
N TYR A 489 5.61 24.44 0.97
CA TYR A 489 5.73 24.16 2.39
C TYR A 489 4.57 24.79 3.16
N THR A 490 4.07 24.06 4.15
CA THR A 490 3.17 24.54 5.18
C THR A 490 3.81 24.35 6.55
N PHE A 491 3.45 25.17 7.54
CA PHE A 491 3.99 25.04 8.89
C PHE A 491 2.86 25.13 9.92
N THR A 492 2.72 24.07 10.73
CA THR A 492 1.72 23.98 11.80
C THR A 492 2.34 23.76 13.19
N GLY A 493 3.64 24.05 13.36
CA GLY A 493 4.25 24.22 14.68
C GLY A 493 5.38 23.25 15.08
N SER A 494 5.68 22.20 14.32
CA SER A 494 6.84 21.32 14.61
C SER A 494 7.95 21.47 13.57
N LEU A 495 7.68 21.06 12.33
CA LEU A 495 8.57 21.19 11.17
C LEU A 495 7.78 21.55 9.90
N PRO A 496 8.40 22.17 8.89
CA PRO A 496 7.77 22.39 7.60
C PRO A 496 7.29 21.07 7.00
N THR A 497 6.09 21.07 6.44
CA THR A 497 5.51 19.94 5.70
C THR A 497 5.40 20.31 4.24
N LEU A 498 5.97 19.49 3.38
CA LEU A 498 5.98 19.71 1.94
C LEU A 498 4.81 18.99 1.27
N THR A 499 4.06 19.71 0.44
CA THR A 499 2.94 19.19 -0.34
C THR A 499 3.03 19.66 -1.78
N LYS A 500 2.51 18.85 -2.72
CA LYS A 500 2.34 19.25 -4.12
C LYS A 500 0.90 19.72 -4.32
N ASN A 501 0.72 20.92 -4.86
CA ASN A 501 -0.59 21.54 -5.12
C ASN A 501 -1.32 20.92 -6.31
#